data_AF-A0A356B1F1-F1
#
_entry.id   AF-A0A356B1F1-F1
#
_cell.length_a   1.000
_cell.length_b   1.000
_cell.length_c   1.000
_cell.angle_alpha   90.00
_cell.angle_beta   90.00
_cell.angle_gamma   90.00
#
_symmetry.space_group_name_H-M   'P 1'
#
loop_
_entity.id
_entity.type
_entity.pdbx_description
1 polymer ?
#
loop_
_entity_poly.entity_id
_entity_poly.type
_entity_poly.pdbx_seq_one_letter_code
_entity_poly.pdbx_strand_id
1 'polypeptide(L)' 'VGAGDSFDAGFVYGFITGEDMDTCTRMGNITGSLNIRGEGGTKTQPYYDEFKQYL' A
#
# COMPACT_ATOMS: atom_id res chain seq x y z
N VAL A 1 -5.54 -10.71 6.59
CA VAL A 1 -4.69 -10.20 7.71
C VAL A 1 -3.52 -9.47 7.05
N GLY A 2 -3.00 -8.37 7.59
CA GLY A 2 -1.87 -7.63 6.98
C GLY A 2 -2.25 -6.38 6.17
N ALA A 3 -3.54 -6.04 6.10
CA ALA A 3 -4.02 -4.85 5.39
C ALA A 3 -3.49 -3.55 6.04
N GLY A 4 -3.43 -3.50 7.38
CA GLY A 4 -2.87 -2.38 8.12
C GLY A 4 -1.37 -2.20 7.87
N ASP A 5 -0.58 -3.26 8.01
CA ASP A 5 0.88 -3.21 7.73
C ASP A 5 1.16 -2.80 6.28
N SER A 6 0.32 -3.24 5.34
CA SER A 6 0.42 -2.85 3.93
C SER A 6 0.03 -1.38 3.72
N PHE A 7 -1.00 -0.90 4.42
CA PHE A 7 -1.36 0.52 4.42
C PHE A 7 -0.20 1.37 4.93
N ASP A 8 0.39 1.01 6.07
CA ASP A 8 1.52 1.73 6.65
C ASP A 8 2.71 1.74 5.69
N ALA A 9 3.00 0.61 5.03
CA ALA A 9 4.06 0.54 4.03
C ALA A 9 3.82 1.48 2.84
N GLY A 10 2.58 1.52 2.31
CA GLY A 10 2.22 2.41 1.21
C GLY A 10 2.26 3.89 1.60
N PHE A 11 1.78 4.22 2.80
CA PHE A 11 1.80 5.57 3.34
C PHE A 11 3.24 6.05 3.59
N VAL A 12 4.06 5.25 4.28
CA VAL A 12 5.45 5.59 4.58
C VAL A 12 6.27 5.72 3.30
N TYR A 13 6.03 4.86 2.31
CA TYR A 13 6.68 5.00 1.01
C TYR A 13 6.39 6.36 0.37
N GLY A 14 5.11 6.78 0.28
CA GLY A 14 4.75 8.10 -0.21
C GLY A 14 5.41 9.24 0.56
N PHE A 15 5.42 9.14 1.90
CA PHE A 15 6.00 10.14 2.77
C PHE A 15 7.51 10.30 2.55
N ILE A 16 8.27 9.20 2.45
CA ILE A 16 9.71 9.26 2.23
C ILE A 16 10.09 9.63 0.79
N THR A 17 9.17 9.48 -0.18
CA THR A 17 9.36 9.95 -1.57
C THR A 17 8.89 11.38 -1.80
N GLY A 18 8.37 12.05 -0.76
CA GLY A 18 8.01 13.48 -0.81
C GLY A 18 6.63 13.77 -1.38
N GLU A 19 5.73 12.79 -1.38
CA GLU A 19 4.33 12.99 -1.77
C GLU A 19 3.57 13.81 -0.72
N ASP A 20 2.48 14.45 -1.14
CA ASP A 20 1.57 15.13 -0.21
C ASP A 20 0.76 14.12 0.64
N MET A 21 0.14 14.60 1.73
CA MET A 21 -0.57 13.74 2.68
C MET A 21 -1.80 13.01 2.09
N ASP A 22 -2.49 13.62 1.13
CA ASP A 22 -3.63 12.98 0.46
C ASP A 22 -3.12 11.85 -0.43
N THR A 23 -2.03 12.09 -1.17
CA THR A 23 -1.36 11.07 -1.97
C THR A 23 -0.81 9.94 -1.10
N CYS A 24 -0.13 10.24 0.02
CA CYS A 24 0.33 9.22 0.97
C CYS A 24 -0.82 8.34 1.49
N THR A 25 -1.95 8.96 1.85
CA THR A 25 -3.15 8.24 2.31
C THR A 25 -3.74 7.38 1.19
N ARG A 26 -3.77 7.88 -0.04
CA ARG A 26 -4.22 7.13 -1.21
C ARG A 26 -3.32 5.92 -1.48
N MET A 27 -2.01 6.09 -1.38
CA MET A 27 -1.04 5.01 -1.54
C MET A 27 -1.23 3.91 -0.50
N GLY A 28 -1.39 4.26 0.78
CA GLY A 28 -1.71 3.31 1.84
C GLY A 28 -3.03 2.58 1.60
N ASN A 29 -4.08 3.28 1.16
CA ASN A 29 -5.36 2.65 0.85
C ASN A 29 -5.24 1.63 -0.30
N ILE A 30 -4.48 1.97 -1.36
CA ILE A 30 -4.22 1.05 -2.47
C ILE A 30 -3.52 -0.20 -1.95
N THR A 31 -2.41 -0.06 -1.23
CA THR A 31 -1.62 -1.22 -0.76
C THR A 31 -2.38 -2.09 0.23
N GLY A 32 -3.15 -1.49 1.14
CA GLY A 32 -4.05 -2.20 2.04
C GLY A 32 -5.14 -2.97 1.30
N SER A 33 -5.74 -2.37 0.26
CA SER A 33 -6.78 -3.02 -0.56
C SER A 33 -6.25 -4.18 -1.41
N LEU A 34 -5.00 -4.11 -1.88
CA LEU A 34 -4.37 -5.20 -2.61
C LEU A 34 -4.06 -6.38 -1.69
N ASN A 35 -3.65 -6.12 -0.45
CA ASN A 35 -3.33 -7.15 0.54
C ASN A 35 -4.50 -8.08 0.86
N ILE A 36 -5.74 -7.58 0.83
CA ILE A 36 -6.94 -8.37 1.14
C ILE A 36 -7.43 -9.25 -0.01
N ARG A 37 -6.73 -9.27 -1.16
CA ARG A 37 -7.08 -10.11 -2.32
C ARG A 37 -6.65 -11.58 -2.19
N GLY A 38 -5.95 -11.94 -1.11
CA GLY A 38 -5.52 -13.31 -0.86
C GLY A 38 -5.34 -13.62 0.62
N GLU A 39 -4.87 -14.83 0.90
CA GLU A 39 -4.59 -15.28 2.26
C GLU A 39 -3.13 -15.01 2.68
N GLY A 40 -2.95 -14.63 3.94
CA GLY A 40 -1.65 -14.33 4.54
C GLY A 40 -1.38 -12.83 4.70
N GLY A 41 -0.50 -12.48 5.65
CA GLY A 41 -0.12 -11.09 5.94
C GLY A 41 0.86 -10.51 4.93
N THR A 42 2.05 -11.12 4.83
CA THR A 42 3.12 -10.63 3.96
C THR A 42 3.02 -11.17 2.54
N LYS A 43 2.47 -12.38 2.35
CA LYS A 43 2.41 -13.05 1.04
C LYS A 43 1.60 -12.28 0.00
N THR A 44 0.67 -11.44 0.46
CA THR A 44 -0.24 -10.67 -0.39
C THR A 44 0.13 -9.19 -0.43
N GLN A 45 1.26 -8.77 0.16
CA GLN A 45 1.74 -7.41 -0.04
C GLN A 45 2.01 -7.16 -1.53
N PRO A 46 1.53 -6.03 -2.07
CA PRO A 46 1.67 -5.76 -3.50
C PRO A 46 3.12 -5.45 -3.87
N TYR A 47 3.51 -5.87 -5.07
CA TYR A 47 4.72 -5.37 -5.72
C TYR A 47 4.51 -3.93 -6.20
N TYR A 48 5.61 -3.19 -6.37
CA TYR A 48 5.55 -1.80 -6.83
C TYR A 48 4.82 -1.63 -8.17
N ASP A 49 5.05 -2.54 -9.13
CA ASP A 49 4.42 -2.47 -10.45
C ASP A 49 2.91 -2.70 -10.39
N GLU A 50 2.43 -3.58 -9.50
CA GLU A 50 0.99 -3.78 -9.27
C GLU A 50 0.38 -2.56 -8.61
N PHE A 51 1.01 -2.06 -7.54
CA PHE A 51 0.61 -0.85 -6.84
C PHE A 51 0.46 0.35 -7.80
N LYS A 52 1.45 0.56 -8.68
CA LYS A 52 1.49 1.68 -9.62
C LYS A 52 0.35 1.68 -10.65
N GLN A 53 -0.32 0.55 -10.87
CA GLN A 53 -1.49 0.49 -11.75
C GLN A 53 -2.72 1.19 -11.16
N TYR A 54 -2.76 1.41 -9.84
CA TYR A 54 -3.92 1.96 -9.13
C TYR A 54 -3.67 3.37 -8.57
N LEU A 55 -2.45 3.89 -8.69
CA LEU A 55 -2.04 5.23 -8.25
C LEU A 55 -2.44 6.29 -9.28
#